data_AF-A0A5K7Z1V3-F1
#
_entry.id   AF-A0A5K7Z1V3-F1
#
_cell.length_a   1.000
_cell.length_b   1.000
_cell.length_c   1.000
_cell.angle_alpha   90.00
_cell.angle_beta   90.00
_cell.angle_gamma   90.00
#
_symmetry.space_group_name_H-M   'P 1'
#
loop_
_entity.id
_entity.type
_entity.pdbx_description
1 polymer ?
#
loop_
_entity_poly.entity_id
_entity_poly.type
_entity_poly.pdbx_seq_one_letter_code
_entity_poly.pdbx_strand_id
1 'polypeptide(L)'
;MSKRGNPLFKQTSPVEPEIVDDLDADIIPLNETFPGEEKPLSVREKKRLTELEDVVTRNFKAFYEVGCALREINDTMLYRETHTTFADYSKDLFDLARARAYQMIEAADVVDRLLSYSPEIKNVQNFGQNPPLPQNDAQARALAKYPEEKQIEIWRQAVETADGRITASHIKRTARAIHGEKVKKTTQRAKREAPGIMMSDTFRKAFDAMMDAINEERSHDWQNTDREEVLRHLRGLVEAVSAPL
;
A
#
# COMPACT_ATOMS: atom_id res chain seq x y z
N MET A 1 65.40 -15.08 54.37
CA MET A 1 65.63 -14.27 55.60
C MET A 1 64.71 -13.04 55.47
N SER A 2 63.64 -12.77 56.24
CA SER A 2 63.44 -12.86 57.71
C SER A 2 64.48 -11.99 58.44
N LYS A 3 64.21 -11.01 59.32
CA LYS A 3 63.06 -10.54 60.15
C LYS A 3 63.25 -8.99 60.39
N ARG A 4 62.36 -8.13 60.91
CA ARG A 4 60.94 -8.10 61.42
C ARG A 4 60.54 -6.59 61.56
N GLY A 5 59.25 -6.24 61.78
CA GLY A 5 58.89 -4.87 62.22
C GLY A 5 57.39 -4.51 62.25
N ASN A 6 56.59 -5.19 63.07
CA ASN A 6 55.22 -4.80 63.51
C ASN A 6 55.29 -4.68 65.06
N PRO A 7 54.37 -4.03 65.84
CA PRO A 7 52.94 -3.82 65.55
C PRO A 7 52.30 -2.48 66.04
N LEU A 8 51.01 -2.27 65.71
CA LEU A 8 49.96 -1.98 66.71
C LEU A 8 48.53 -2.09 66.13
N PHE A 9 47.66 -2.80 66.86
CA PHE A 9 46.24 -3.00 66.55
C PHE A 9 45.39 -1.78 66.97
N LYS A 10 44.33 -1.47 66.21
CA LYS A 10 42.96 -1.24 66.74
C LYS A 10 41.91 -1.74 65.73
N GLN A 11 40.90 -2.46 66.24
CA GLN A 11 39.70 -2.85 65.49
C GLN A 11 38.56 -1.87 65.83
N THR A 12 37.71 -1.53 64.86
CA THR A 12 36.29 -1.18 65.08
C THR A 12 35.45 -1.55 63.84
N SER A 13 34.22 -1.99 64.12
CA SER A 13 33.17 -2.66 63.33
C SER A 13 32.74 -2.10 61.95
N PRO A 14 31.88 -2.83 61.19
CA PRO A 14 31.46 -2.49 59.83
C PRO A 14 30.36 -1.41 59.77
N VAL A 15 30.18 -0.82 58.59
CA VAL A 15 29.13 0.16 58.26
C VAL A 15 28.03 -0.51 57.45
N GLU A 16 26.77 -0.36 57.86
CA GLU A 16 25.58 -0.78 57.11
C GLU A 16 25.18 0.28 56.05
N PRO A 17 24.52 -0.11 54.94
CA PRO A 17 24.08 0.83 53.91
C PRO A 17 22.74 1.49 54.25
N GLU A 18 22.66 2.82 54.10
CA GLU A 18 21.39 3.54 54.13
C GLU A 18 20.55 3.26 52.86
N ILE A 19 19.25 3.05 53.08
CA ILE A 19 18.23 3.04 52.04
C ILE A 19 17.58 4.42 52.05
N VAL A 20 17.47 5.07 50.89
CA VAL A 20 16.69 6.30 50.73
C VAL A 20 15.69 6.08 49.61
N ASP A 21 14.42 6.10 49.97
CA ASP A 21 13.28 5.95 49.09
C ASP A 21 12.26 7.01 49.54
N ASP A 22 11.99 8.00 48.70
CA ASP A 22 10.75 8.80 48.76
C ASP A 22 10.59 9.61 47.46
N LEU A 23 9.43 9.44 46.85
CA LEU A 23 8.94 10.20 45.71
C LEU A 23 7.88 11.18 46.22
N ASP A 24 7.95 12.44 45.79
CA ASP A 24 6.82 13.32 45.46
C ASP A 24 7.41 14.70 45.08
N ALA A 25 7.55 15.04 43.79
CA ALA A 25 6.48 15.46 42.88
C ALA A 25 5.91 16.86 43.20
N ASP A 26 6.41 17.90 42.52
CA ASP A 26 5.52 18.92 41.93
C ASP A 26 6.19 19.78 40.82
N ILE A 27 5.60 19.69 39.63
CA ILE A 27 5.44 20.73 38.58
C ILE A 27 6.71 21.44 38.03
N ILE A 28 7.14 20.98 36.84
CA ILE A 28 7.72 21.81 35.77
C ILE A 28 6.81 21.67 34.52
N PRO A 29 6.57 22.72 33.70
CA PRO A 29 5.37 22.80 32.86
C PRO A 29 5.34 21.88 31.62
N LEU A 30 4.13 21.62 31.13
CA LEU A 30 3.88 21.03 29.81
C LEU A 30 4.53 21.84 28.68
N ASN A 31 4.90 21.11 27.62
CA ASN A 31 5.11 21.58 26.24
C ASN A 31 6.52 22.08 25.84
N GLU A 32 7.53 21.21 25.99
CA GLU A 32 8.61 21.13 25.00
C GLU A 32 8.59 19.75 24.32
N THR A 33 8.20 19.73 23.05
CA THR A 33 8.14 18.52 22.22
C THR A 33 9.53 18.21 21.68
N PHE A 34 10.28 17.34 22.36
CA PHE A 34 11.56 16.84 21.86
C PHE A 34 11.33 15.83 20.71
N PRO A 35 11.84 16.09 19.49
CA PRO A 35 11.72 15.15 18.39
C PRO A 35 12.87 14.14 18.40
N GLY A 36 12.57 12.84 18.51
CA GLY A 36 13.50 11.79 18.03
C GLY A 36 13.84 10.60 18.94
N GLU A 37 13.26 10.45 20.13
CA GLU A 37 13.43 9.20 20.91
C GLU A 37 12.23 8.26 20.74
N GLU A 38 12.35 7.34 19.78
CA GLU A 38 11.39 6.24 19.65
C GLU A 38 11.59 5.20 20.76
N LYS A 39 10.50 4.91 21.48
CA LYS A 39 10.52 4.02 22.65
C LYS A 39 10.91 2.57 22.26
N PRO A 40 11.83 1.91 22.98
CA PRO A 40 12.21 0.53 22.71
C PRO A 40 11.03 -0.44 22.81
N LEU A 41 11.12 -1.57 22.11
CA LEU A 41 10.06 -2.57 22.02
C LEU A 41 9.86 -3.24 23.38
N SER A 42 8.61 -3.35 23.82
CA SER A 42 8.25 -4.19 24.96
C SER A 42 8.50 -5.66 24.67
N VAL A 43 8.63 -6.48 25.73
CA VAL A 43 8.76 -7.94 25.61
C VAL A 43 7.60 -8.57 24.80
N ARG A 44 6.40 -7.97 24.84
CA ARG A 44 5.25 -8.41 24.03
C ARG A 44 5.43 -8.10 22.56
N GLU A 45 5.89 -6.90 22.21
CA GLU A 45 6.19 -6.51 20.83
C GLU A 45 7.31 -7.37 20.23
N LYS A 46 8.40 -7.63 20.98
CA LYS A 46 9.49 -8.50 20.51
C LYS A 46 9.00 -9.93 20.22
N LYS A 47 8.17 -10.51 21.12
CA LYS A 47 7.55 -11.82 20.87
C LYS A 47 6.67 -11.79 19.62
N ARG A 48 5.85 -10.74 19.46
CA ARG A 48 4.96 -10.60 18.32
C ARG A 48 5.73 -10.46 17.00
N LEU A 49 6.83 -9.72 17.00
CA LEU A 49 7.72 -9.58 15.86
C LEU A 49 8.25 -10.96 15.41
N THR A 50 8.78 -11.78 16.32
CA THR A 50 9.26 -13.13 15.98
C THR A 50 8.16 -14.04 15.45
N GLU A 51 6.93 -13.96 15.97
CA GLU A 51 5.78 -14.70 15.41
C GLU A 51 5.47 -14.29 13.96
N LEU A 52 5.59 -12.99 13.64
CA LEU A 52 5.34 -12.45 12.30
C LEU A 52 6.47 -12.77 11.31
N GLU A 53 7.73 -12.68 11.76
CA GLU A 53 8.93 -13.09 11.00
C GLU A 53 8.84 -14.57 10.58
N ASP A 54 8.37 -15.44 11.48
CA ASP A 54 8.13 -16.85 11.22
C ASP A 54 7.05 -17.08 10.13
N VAL A 55 5.96 -16.30 10.15
CA VAL A 55 4.89 -16.35 9.14
C VAL A 55 5.42 -15.91 7.77
N VAL A 56 6.12 -14.78 7.72
CA VAL A 56 6.75 -14.26 6.48
C VAL A 56 7.69 -15.31 5.88
N THR A 57 8.59 -15.86 6.71
CA THR A 57 9.62 -16.81 6.26
C THR A 57 9.04 -18.14 5.80
N ARG A 58 8.06 -18.70 6.52
CA ARG A 58 7.51 -20.04 6.21
C ARG A 58 6.45 -20.05 5.12
N ASN A 59 5.68 -18.97 4.97
CA ASN A 59 4.47 -18.98 4.14
C ASN A 59 4.48 -18.01 2.95
N PHE A 60 5.64 -17.79 2.33
CA PHE A 60 5.78 -16.97 1.10
C PHE A 60 4.80 -17.29 -0.05
N LYS A 61 4.22 -18.50 -0.06
CA LYS A 61 3.17 -18.91 -1.02
C LYS A 61 1.80 -18.33 -0.68
N ALA A 62 1.49 -18.12 0.60
CA ALA A 62 0.30 -17.41 1.06
C ALA A 62 0.58 -15.90 1.12
N PHE A 63 0.66 -15.26 -0.05
CA PHE A 63 0.99 -13.84 -0.19
C PHE A 63 0.18 -12.90 0.73
N TYR A 64 -1.07 -13.27 1.04
CA TYR A 64 -1.97 -12.53 1.91
C TYR A 64 -1.48 -12.52 3.36
N GLU A 65 -1.13 -13.67 3.94
CA GLU A 65 -0.60 -13.77 5.31
C GLU A 65 0.71 -12.98 5.45
N VAL A 66 1.59 -13.10 4.45
CA VAL A 66 2.86 -12.36 4.38
C VAL A 66 2.61 -10.86 4.29
N GLY A 67 1.66 -10.42 3.45
CA GLY A 67 1.28 -9.01 3.33
C GLY A 67 0.70 -8.45 4.63
N CYS A 68 -0.16 -9.21 5.31
CA CYS A 68 -0.70 -8.84 6.63
C CYS A 68 0.40 -8.74 7.70
N ALA A 69 1.37 -9.66 7.71
CA ALA A 69 2.49 -9.62 8.65
C ALA A 69 3.43 -8.44 8.39
N LEU A 70 3.78 -8.19 7.12
CA LEU A 70 4.56 -7.01 6.71
C LEU A 70 3.84 -5.70 7.06
N ARG A 71 2.51 -5.66 6.91
CA ARG A 71 1.67 -4.51 7.31
C ARG A 71 1.72 -4.28 8.81
N GLU A 72 1.51 -5.32 9.62
CA GLU A 72 1.55 -5.20 11.09
C GLU A 72 2.92 -4.72 11.59
N ILE A 73 4.02 -5.24 11.02
CA ILE A 73 5.39 -4.80 11.30
C ILE A 73 5.61 -3.34 10.93
N ASN A 74 5.13 -2.90 9.77
CA ASN A 74 5.23 -1.51 9.29
C ASN A 74 4.42 -0.55 10.17
N ASP A 75 3.13 -0.84 10.37
CA ASP A 75 2.16 0.06 10.99
C ASP A 75 2.39 0.23 12.50
N THR A 76 2.91 -0.81 13.17
CA THR A 76 3.30 -0.74 14.59
C THR A 76 4.79 -0.51 14.80
N MET A 77 5.53 -0.23 13.71
CA MET A 77 6.96 0.09 13.70
C MET A 77 7.81 -0.89 14.52
N LEU A 78 7.59 -2.20 14.35
CA LEU A 78 8.30 -3.23 15.12
C LEU A 78 9.78 -3.34 14.74
N TYR A 79 10.18 -2.76 13.61
CA TYR A 79 11.56 -2.74 13.13
C TYR A 79 12.46 -1.71 13.83
N ARG A 80 11.88 -0.73 14.55
CA ARG A 80 12.56 0.49 15.03
C ARG A 80 13.77 0.30 15.95
N GLU A 81 13.87 -0.84 16.63
CA GLU A 81 15.07 -1.15 17.45
C GLU A 81 16.32 -1.48 16.64
N THR A 82 16.16 -1.86 15.37
CA THR A 82 17.27 -2.35 14.53
C THR A 82 17.47 -1.52 13.27
N HIS A 83 16.40 -0.93 12.73
CA HIS A 83 16.44 -0.16 11.48
C HIS A 83 15.61 1.11 11.63
N THR A 84 16.06 2.20 10.99
CA THR A 84 15.35 3.48 10.98
C THR A 84 14.18 3.48 9.99
N THR A 85 14.16 2.58 9.01
CA THR A 85 13.04 2.46 8.06
C THR A 85 12.61 1.01 7.84
N PHE A 86 11.31 0.83 7.59
CA PHE A 86 10.74 -0.46 7.21
C PHE A 86 11.34 -1.03 5.92
N ALA A 87 11.83 -0.15 5.03
CA ALA A 87 12.42 -0.52 3.76
C ALA A 87 13.77 -1.22 3.95
N ASP A 88 14.60 -0.71 4.85
CA ASP A 88 15.91 -1.28 5.16
C ASP A 88 15.73 -2.60 5.93
N TYR A 89 14.84 -2.62 6.94
CA TYR A 89 14.47 -3.85 7.65
C TYR A 89 13.97 -4.96 6.71
N SER A 90 13.06 -4.63 5.79
CA SER A 90 12.53 -5.58 4.80
C SER A 90 13.62 -6.12 3.88
N LYS A 91 14.63 -5.29 3.55
CA LYS A 91 15.73 -5.67 2.69
C LYS A 91 16.72 -6.58 3.40
N ASP A 92 17.08 -6.26 4.64
CA ASP A 92 18.14 -6.97 5.36
C ASP A 92 17.64 -8.30 5.97
N LEU A 93 16.38 -8.36 6.43
CA LEU A 93 15.80 -9.58 7.02
C LEU A 93 15.18 -10.54 6.00
N PHE A 94 14.58 -10.03 4.91
CA PHE A 94 13.79 -10.83 3.97
C PHE A 94 14.27 -10.78 2.50
N ASP A 95 15.37 -10.09 2.22
CA ASP A 95 15.84 -9.76 0.85
C ASP A 95 14.80 -9.00 -0.01
N LEU A 96 13.78 -8.40 0.63
CA LEU A 96 12.69 -7.72 -0.06
C LEU A 96 13.05 -6.27 -0.39
N ALA A 97 13.15 -5.96 -1.68
CA ALA A 97 13.24 -4.59 -2.14
C ALA A 97 12.00 -3.78 -1.68
N ARG A 98 12.20 -2.53 -1.24
CA ARG A 98 11.16 -1.60 -0.75
C ARG A 98 9.84 -1.68 -1.52
N ALA A 99 9.89 -1.52 -2.85
CA ALA A 99 8.70 -1.51 -3.71
C ALA A 99 7.94 -2.85 -3.69
N ARG A 100 8.63 -3.98 -3.45
CA ARG A 100 8.00 -5.30 -3.33
C ARG A 100 7.29 -5.45 -1.99
N ALA A 101 7.90 -5.01 -0.88
CA ALA A 101 7.30 -5.08 0.45
C ALA A 101 5.98 -4.30 0.53
N TYR A 102 5.98 -3.03 0.11
CA TYR A 102 4.75 -2.22 0.06
C TYR A 102 3.69 -2.81 -0.90
N GLN A 103 4.09 -3.37 -2.04
CA GLN A 103 3.16 -4.08 -2.94
C GLN A 103 2.51 -5.34 -2.32
N MET A 104 3.14 -5.97 -1.31
CA MET A 104 2.55 -7.11 -0.58
C MET A 104 1.54 -6.62 0.46
N ILE A 105 1.82 -5.48 1.11
CA ILE A 105 0.88 -4.77 1.99
C ILE A 105 -0.37 -4.34 1.20
N GLU A 106 -0.20 -3.60 0.11
CA GLU A 106 -1.29 -3.18 -0.79
C GLU A 106 -2.15 -4.36 -1.29
N ALA A 107 -1.50 -5.48 -1.60
CA ALA A 107 -2.19 -6.70 -2.03
C ALA A 107 -3.00 -7.36 -0.90
N ALA A 108 -2.57 -7.26 0.36
CA ALA A 108 -3.35 -7.70 1.51
C ALA A 108 -4.54 -6.77 1.76
N ASP A 109 -4.34 -5.45 1.69
CA ASP A 109 -5.43 -4.45 1.85
C ASP A 109 -6.56 -4.66 0.84
N VAL A 110 -6.23 -5.00 -0.42
CA VAL A 110 -7.22 -5.37 -1.45
C VAL A 110 -8.05 -6.58 -1.01
N VAL A 111 -7.42 -7.62 -0.44
CA VAL A 111 -8.13 -8.82 0.02
C VAL A 111 -9.02 -8.51 1.21
N ASP A 112 -8.55 -7.71 2.18
CA ASP A 112 -9.35 -7.24 3.31
C ASP A 112 -10.58 -6.43 2.88
N ARG A 113 -10.44 -5.53 1.90
CA ARG A 113 -11.58 -4.77 1.32
C ARG A 113 -12.60 -5.68 0.62
N LEU A 114 -12.15 -6.73 -0.07
CA LEU A 114 -13.04 -7.69 -0.70
C LEU A 114 -13.75 -8.58 0.34
N LEU A 115 -13.05 -8.94 1.43
CA LEU A 115 -13.61 -9.67 2.59
C LEU A 115 -14.66 -8.85 3.36
N SER A 116 -14.54 -7.52 3.40
CA SER A 116 -15.51 -6.65 4.08
C SER A 116 -16.77 -6.38 3.25
N TYR A 117 -16.65 -6.33 1.91
CA TYR A 117 -17.77 -6.01 1.02
C TYR A 117 -18.86 -7.09 0.95
N SER A 118 -18.52 -8.37 1.11
CA SER A 118 -19.51 -9.46 1.08
C SER A 118 -19.27 -10.48 2.19
N PRO A 119 -20.13 -10.54 3.22
CA PRO A 119 -20.10 -11.58 4.25
C PRO A 119 -20.26 -13.00 3.70
N GLU A 120 -20.89 -13.17 2.54
CA GLU A 120 -21.11 -14.48 1.90
C GLU A 120 -19.77 -15.12 1.46
N ILE A 121 -18.75 -14.30 1.21
CA ILE A 121 -17.36 -14.72 0.93
C ILE A 121 -16.74 -15.46 2.13
N LYS A 122 -17.18 -15.16 3.36
CA LYS A 122 -16.61 -15.72 4.60
C LYS A 122 -16.92 -17.21 4.80
N ASN A 123 -17.87 -17.76 4.04
CA ASN A 123 -18.23 -19.18 4.09
C ASN A 123 -17.34 -20.07 3.19
N VAL A 124 -16.33 -19.52 2.51
CA VAL A 124 -15.42 -20.29 1.65
C VAL A 124 -14.29 -20.93 2.46
N GLN A 125 -14.65 -21.95 3.26
CA GLN A 125 -13.68 -22.92 3.81
C GLN A 125 -13.08 -23.82 2.71
N ASN A 126 -13.62 -23.78 1.48
CA ASN A 126 -13.16 -24.57 0.33
C ASN A 126 -12.54 -23.68 -0.75
N PHE A 127 -11.22 -23.49 -0.72
CA PHE A 127 -10.41 -22.87 -1.78
C PHE A 127 -10.53 -23.54 -3.18
N GLY A 128 -11.29 -24.63 -3.30
CA GLY A 128 -11.36 -25.49 -4.48
C GLY A 128 -12.49 -25.21 -5.49
N GLN A 129 -13.48 -24.37 -5.18
CA GLN A 129 -14.58 -24.07 -6.12
C GLN A 129 -14.93 -22.58 -6.11
N ASN A 130 -14.78 -21.94 -7.27
CA ASN A 130 -15.15 -20.57 -7.63
C ASN A 130 -14.70 -19.48 -6.61
N PRO A 131 -13.50 -18.88 -6.77
CA PRO A 131 -12.90 -18.06 -5.73
C PRO A 131 -13.56 -16.67 -5.62
N PRO A 132 -14.15 -16.31 -4.46
CA PRO A 132 -14.59 -14.94 -4.22
C PRO A 132 -13.45 -13.93 -3.98
N LEU A 133 -12.19 -14.39 -3.88
CA LEU A 133 -11.03 -13.59 -3.52
C LEU A 133 -9.84 -13.84 -4.47
N PRO A 134 -8.89 -12.89 -4.58
CA PRO A 134 -7.63 -13.09 -5.28
C PRO A 134 -6.87 -14.33 -4.78
N GLN A 135 -6.69 -15.31 -5.66
CA GLN A 135 -5.91 -16.53 -5.44
C GLN A 135 -4.40 -16.29 -5.42
N ASN A 136 -3.93 -15.14 -5.91
CA ASN A 136 -2.51 -14.77 -5.91
C ASN A 136 -2.31 -13.25 -5.91
N ASP A 137 -1.12 -12.88 -5.44
CA ASP A 137 -0.58 -11.53 -5.41
C ASP A 137 -0.76 -10.75 -6.73
N ALA A 138 -0.59 -11.39 -7.89
CA ALA A 138 -0.70 -10.70 -9.18
C ALA A 138 -2.14 -10.29 -9.51
N GLN A 139 -3.14 -11.03 -9.03
CA GLN A 139 -4.56 -10.64 -9.13
C GLN A 139 -4.88 -9.49 -8.17
N ALA A 140 -4.41 -9.55 -6.91
CA ALA A 140 -4.62 -8.49 -5.92
C ALA A 140 -3.97 -7.17 -6.35
N ARG A 141 -2.69 -7.20 -6.78
CA ARG A 141 -1.98 -6.02 -7.34
C ARG A 141 -2.59 -5.48 -8.63
N ALA A 142 -3.37 -6.28 -9.37
CA ALA A 142 -4.12 -5.76 -10.51
C ALA A 142 -5.27 -4.84 -10.08
N LEU A 143 -5.84 -5.07 -8.89
CA LEU A 143 -6.88 -4.22 -8.29
C LEU A 143 -6.30 -3.03 -7.52
N ALA A 144 -5.18 -3.20 -6.80
CA ALA A 144 -4.56 -2.16 -5.95
C ALA A 144 -4.31 -0.81 -6.66
N LYS A 145 -4.17 -0.83 -7.99
CA LYS A 145 -4.00 0.37 -8.83
C LYS A 145 -5.25 1.26 -8.98
N TYR A 146 -6.39 0.84 -8.47
CA TYR A 146 -7.68 1.54 -8.61
C TYR A 146 -8.19 2.01 -7.23
N PRO A 147 -8.99 3.11 -7.17
CA PRO A 147 -9.64 3.55 -5.94
C PRO A 147 -10.46 2.44 -5.29
N GLU A 148 -10.59 2.47 -3.96
CA GLU A 148 -11.15 1.37 -3.17
C GLU A 148 -12.57 0.97 -3.63
N GLU A 149 -13.40 1.95 -3.95
CA GLU A 149 -14.78 1.77 -4.43
C GLU A 149 -14.85 1.21 -5.87
N LYS A 150 -13.71 1.15 -6.58
CA LYS A 150 -13.57 0.54 -7.91
C LYS A 150 -13.01 -0.87 -7.82
N GLN A 151 -12.15 -1.18 -6.84
CA GLN A 151 -11.57 -2.52 -6.66
C GLN A 151 -12.66 -3.59 -6.59
N ILE A 152 -13.70 -3.33 -5.80
CA ILE A 152 -14.89 -4.18 -5.65
C ILE A 152 -15.69 -4.32 -6.96
N GLU A 153 -15.99 -3.19 -7.62
CA GLU A 153 -16.76 -3.16 -8.88
C GLU A 153 -16.05 -3.96 -9.98
N ILE A 154 -14.73 -3.77 -10.10
CA ILE A 154 -13.86 -4.46 -11.05
C ILE A 154 -13.79 -5.95 -10.74
N TRP A 155 -13.58 -6.32 -9.47
CA TRP A 155 -13.46 -7.71 -9.07
C TRP A 155 -14.76 -8.49 -9.32
N ARG A 156 -15.92 -7.94 -8.91
CA ARG A 156 -17.22 -8.58 -9.14
C ARG A 156 -17.46 -8.87 -10.62
N GLN A 157 -17.24 -7.88 -11.49
CA GLN A 157 -17.42 -8.06 -12.93
C GLN A 157 -16.36 -9.00 -13.54
N ALA A 158 -15.14 -9.06 -12.97
CA ALA A 158 -14.11 -10.01 -13.41
C ALA A 158 -14.41 -11.45 -12.99
N VAL A 159 -15.12 -11.67 -11.88
CA VAL A 159 -15.66 -13.00 -11.51
C VAL A 159 -16.80 -13.39 -12.44
N GLU A 160 -17.74 -12.48 -12.70
CA GLU A 160 -18.92 -12.71 -13.54
C GLU A 160 -18.58 -12.98 -15.03
N THR A 161 -17.53 -12.35 -15.54
CA THR A 161 -17.12 -12.45 -16.97
C THR A 161 -15.97 -13.42 -17.24
N ALA A 162 -15.51 -14.16 -16.24
CA ALA A 162 -14.42 -15.12 -16.39
C ALA A 162 -14.92 -16.48 -16.91
N ASP A 163 -14.53 -16.82 -18.14
CA ASP A 163 -14.62 -18.19 -18.65
C ASP A 163 -13.47 -19.03 -18.08
N GLY A 164 -13.69 -19.59 -16.88
CA GLY A 164 -12.71 -20.37 -16.14
C GLY A 164 -11.82 -19.55 -15.19
N ARG A 165 -10.49 -19.58 -15.38
CA ARG A 165 -9.55 -18.98 -14.42
C ARG A 165 -9.46 -17.47 -14.57
N ILE A 166 -9.86 -16.74 -13.52
CA ILE A 166 -9.59 -15.30 -13.38
C ILE A 166 -8.07 -15.06 -13.41
N THR A 167 -7.60 -14.23 -14.34
CA THR A 167 -6.17 -13.85 -14.45
C THR A 167 -5.97 -12.36 -14.20
N ALA A 168 -4.76 -11.96 -13.80
CA ALA A 168 -4.40 -10.55 -13.68
C ALA A 168 -4.60 -9.76 -14.99
N SER A 169 -4.46 -10.42 -16.15
CA SER A 169 -4.76 -9.82 -17.47
C SER A 169 -6.26 -9.61 -17.67
N HIS A 170 -7.09 -10.59 -17.28
CA HIS A 170 -8.55 -10.46 -17.32
C HIS A 170 -9.04 -9.31 -16.43
N ILE A 171 -8.57 -9.22 -15.17
CA ILE A 171 -8.91 -8.12 -14.24
C ILE A 171 -8.56 -6.75 -14.85
N LYS A 172 -7.36 -6.59 -15.41
CA LYS A 172 -6.95 -5.34 -16.08
C LYS A 172 -7.86 -4.99 -17.27
N ARG A 173 -8.27 -5.98 -18.06
CA ARG A 173 -9.22 -5.79 -19.18
C ARG A 173 -10.61 -5.38 -18.70
N THR A 174 -11.13 -6.01 -17.65
CA THR A 174 -12.42 -5.66 -17.03
C THR A 174 -12.36 -4.24 -16.44
N ALA A 175 -11.28 -3.87 -15.76
CA ALA A 175 -11.07 -2.51 -15.27
C ALA A 175 -11.04 -1.47 -16.40
N ARG A 176 -10.29 -1.76 -17.49
CA ARG A 176 -10.26 -0.92 -18.69
C ARG A 176 -11.65 -0.77 -19.32
N ALA A 177 -12.46 -1.83 -19.35
CA ALA A 177 -13.84 -1.77 -19.82
C ALA A 177 -14.71 -0.86 -18.94
N ILE A 178 -14.72 -1.06 -17.62
CA ILE A 178 -15.49 -0.24 -16.66
C ILE A 178 -15.12 1.25 -16.76
N HIS A 179 -13.81 1.55 -16.81
CA HIS A 179 -13.34 2.93 -16.93
C HIS A 179 -13.64 3.54 -18.32
N GLY A 180 -13.47 2.78 -19.40
CA GLY A 180 -13.77 3.24 -20.76
C GLY A 180 -15.26 3.43 -21.04
N GLU A 181 -16.12 2.58 -20.49
CA GLU A 181 -17.58 2.68 -20.64
C GLU A 181 -18.13 3.92 -19.93
N LYS A 182 -17.55 4.31 -18.79
CA LYS A 182 -17.93 5.55 -18.09
C LYS A 182 -17.53 6.79 -18.87
N VAL A 183 -16.37 6.81 -19.54
CA VAL A 183 -16.02 7.89 -20.48
C VAL A 183 -17.03 7.96 -21.62
N LYS A 184 -17.38 6.83 -22.25
CA LYS A 184 -18.41 6.79 -23.32
C LYS A 184 -19.77 7.31 -22.84
N LYS A 185 -20.21 6.97 -21.62
CA LYS A 185 -21.46 7.48 -21.03
C LYS A 185 -21.40 8.98 -20.72
N THR A 186 -20.29 9.51 -20.23
CA THR A 186 -20.10 10.96 -20.03
C THR A 186 -20.12 11.71 -21.37
N THR A 187 -19.44 11.21 -22.41
CA THR A 187 -19.49 11.81 -23.75
C THR A 187 -20.90 11.74 -24.37
N GLN A 188 -21.63 10.63 -24.19
CA GLN A 188 -23.03 10.54 -24.62
C GLN A 188 -23.97 11.46 -23.83
N ARG A 189 -23.69 11.70 -22.54
CA ARG A 189 -24.43 12.65 -21.71
C ARG A 189 -24.19 14.09 -22.19
N ALA A 190 -22.95 14.49 -22.40
CA ALA A 190 -22.60 15.78 -23.01
C ALA A 190 -23.25 15.95 -24.41
N LYS A 191 -23.33 14.88 -25.21
CA LYS A 191 -24.04 14.84 -26.51
C LYS A 191 -25.57 14.98 -26.39
N ARG A 192 -26.17 14.71 -25.23
CA ARG A 192 -27.62 14.85 -24.97
C ARG A 192 -27.98 16.16 -24.26
N GLU A 193 -27.13 16.66 -23.37
CA GLU A 193 -27.39 17.86 -22.56
C GLU A 193 -27.03 19.18 -23.28
N ALA A 194 -26.50 19.11 -24.51
CA ALA A 194 -26.16 20.29 -25.33
C ALA A 194 -27.03 20.46 -26.60
N PRO A 195 -28.36 20.66 -26.50
CA PRO A 195 -29.17 21.14 -27.61
C PRO A 195 -28.91 22.64 -27.84
N GLY A 196 -27.87 22.99 -28.63
CA GLY A 196 -27.68 24.38 -29.04
C GLY A 196 -26.31 24.83 -29.57
N ILE A 197 -25.24 24.02 -29.48
CA ILE A 197 -23.90 24.44 -29.94
C ILE A 197 -23.52 23.71 -31.23
N MET A 198 -23.50 24.46 -32.34
CA MET A 198 -23.09 23.98 -33.65
C MET A 198 -21.57 23.86 -33.76
N MET A 199 -21.03 22.75 -33.25
CA MET A 199 -19.82 22.16 -33.82
C MET A 199 -20.17 21.63 -35.22
N SER A 200 -19.44 22.03 -36.26
CA SER A 200 -19.69 21.54 -37.62
C SER A 200 -19.51 20.01 -37.68
N ASP A 201 -20.27 19.31 -38.51
CA ASP A 201 -20.17 17.85 -38.62
C ASP A 201 -18.76 17.40 -39.02
N THR A 202 -18.04 18.21 -39.78
CA THR A 202 -16.63 17.99 -40.12
C THR A 202 -15.73 18.06 -38.88
N PHE A 203 -15.87 19.10 -38.04
CA PHE A 203 -15.09 19.23 -36.82
C PHE A 203 -15.44 18.13 -35.81
N ARG A 204 -16.73 17.75 -35.71
CA ARG A 204 -17.18 16.64 -34.86
C ARG A 204 -16.56 15.31 -35.28
N LYS A 205 -16.56 14.99 -36.58
CA LYS A 205 -15.91 13.77 -37.10
C LYS A 205 -14.40 13.76 -36.82
N ALA A 206 -13.72 14.90 -36.95
CA ALA A 206 -12.30 15.01 -36.62
C ALA A 206 -12.04 14.81 -35.12
N PHE A 207 -12.88 15.39 -34.25
CA PHE A 207 -12.80 15.21 -32.80
C PHE A 207 -13.06 13.75 -32.39
N ASP A 208 -14.11 13.13 -32.92
CA ASP A 208 -14.45 11.72 -32.64
C ASP A 208 -13.29 10.79 -33.06
N ALA A 209 -12.72 10.99 -34.26
CA ALA A 209 -11.57 10.22 -34.73
C ALA A 209 -10.30 10.41 -33.88
N MET A 210 -10.03 11.64 -33.43
CA MET A 210 -8.92 11.93 -32.52
C MET A 210 -9.10 11.26 -31.15
N MET A 211 -10.34 11.26 -30.63
CA MET A 211 -10.68 10.59 -29.38
C MET A 211 -10.56 9.07 -29.47
N ASP A 212 -10.94 8.47 -30.60
CA ASP A 212 -10.76 7.03 -30.83
C ASP A 212 -9.27 6.64 -30.87
N ALA A 213 -8.42 7.41 -31.58
CA ALA A 213 -6.97 7.20 -31.58
C ALA A 213 -6.35 7.31 -30.16
N ILE A 214 -6.76 8.30 -29.37
CA ILE A 214 -6.33 8.45 -27.95
C ILE A 214 -6.78 7.24 -27.11
N ASN A 215 -7.99 6.71 -27.34
CA ASN A 215 -8.48 5.54 -26.63
C ASN A 215 -7.73 4.26 -27.01
N GLU A 216 -7.35 4.11 -28.28
CA GLU A 216 -6.54 3.00 -28.78
C GLU A 216 -5.13 3.01 -28.15
N GLU A 217 -4.43 4.14 -28.16
CA GLU A 217 -3.10 4.25 -27.54
C GLU A 217 -3.14 4.05 -26.02
N ARG A 218 -4.19 4.52 -25.34
CA ARG A 218 -4.42 4.21 -23.92
C ARG A 218 -4.66 2.72 -23.67
N SER A 219 -5.24 1.99 -24.63
CA SER A 219 -5.40 0.53 -24.53
C SER A 219 -4.07 -0.22 -24.67
N HIS A 220 -3.13 0.35 -25.43
CA HIS A 220 -1.75 -0.12 -25.60
C HIS A 220 -0.77 0.45 -24.57
N ASP A 221 -1.26 1.13 -23.53
CA ASP A 221 -0.44 1.72 -22.45
C ASP A 221 0.62 2.73 -22.96
N TRP A 222 0.29 3.46 -24.04
CA TRP A 222 1.16 4.44 -24.71
C TRP A 222 2.48 3.88 -25.26
N GLN A 223 2.49 2.60 -25.68
CA GLN A 223 3.70 1.97 -26.23
C GLN A 223 4.09 2.44 -27.64
N ASN A 224 3.16 2.96 -28.45
CA ASN A 224 3.47 3.41 -29.81
C ASN A 224 3.60 4.94 -29.93
N THR A 225 3.00 5.70 -29.00
CA THR A 225 2.92 7.16 -29.05
C THR A 225 3.32 7.80 -27.72
N ASP A 226 4.24 8.77 -27.76
CA ASP A 226 4.63 9.53 -26.58
C ASP A 226 3.45 10.39 -26.07
N ARG A 227 3.06 10.15 -24.82
CA ARG A 227 1.97 10.84 -24.15
C ARG A 227 2.24 12.33 -23.93
N GLU A 228 3.47 12.74 -23.63
CA GLU A 228 3.79 14.17 -23.41
C GLU A 228 3.75 14.96 -24.71
N GLU A 229 4.14 14.35 -25.83
CA GLU A 229 3.99 14.95 -27.16
C GLU A 229 2.50 15.13 -27.54
N VAL A 230 1.65 14.14 -27.28
CA VAL A 230 0.20 14.28 -27.47
C VAL A 230 -0.37 15.41 -26.60
N LEU A 231 0.07 15.53 -25.34
CA LEU A 231 -0.32 16.63 -24.45
C LEU A 231 0.22 18.00 -24.94
N ARG A 232 1.44 18.05 -25.49
CA ARG A 232 2.02 19.26 -26.10
C ARG A 232 1.20 19.72 -27.30
N HIS A 233 0.82 18.81 -28.19
CA HIS A 233 -0.05 19.12 -29.34
C HIS A 233 -1.46 19.56 -28.91
N LEU A 234 -2.07 18.91 -27.91
CA LEU A 234 -3.36 19.33 -27.37
C LEU A 234 -3.32 20.73 -26.74
N ARG A 235 -2.25 21.07 -26.01
CA ARG A 235 -2.03 22.44 -25.47
C ARG A 235 -1.97 23.47 -26.61
N GLY A 236 -1.22 23.20 -27.67
CA GLY A 236 -1.16 24.09 -28.85
C GLY A 236 -2.51 24.27 -29.58
N LEU A 237 -3.37 23.25 -29.60
CA LEU A 237 -4.74 23.39 -30.13
C LEU A 237 -5.62 24.29 -29.24
N VAL A 238 -5.50 24.19 -27.92
CA VAL A 238 -6.21 25.07 -26.97
C VAL A 238 -5.74 26.51 -27.12
N GLU A 239 -4.44 26.74 -27.26
CA GLU A 239 -3.86 28.07 -27.53
C GLU A 239 -4.37 28.64 -28.86
N ALA A 240 -4.34 27.85 -29.94
CA ALA A 240 -4.81 28.29 -31.26
C ALA A 240 -6.31 28.64 -31.30
N VAL A 241 -7.15 27.98 -30.48
CA VAL A 241 -8.58 28.30 -30.35
C VAL A 241 -8.82 29.49 -29.40
N SER A 242 -7.91 29.75 -28.47
CA SER A 242 -8.02 30.84 -27.49
C SER A 242 -7.39 32.16 -27.94
N ALA A 243 -6.58 32.14 -29.00
CA ALA A 243 -5.96 33.33 -29.56
C ALA A 243 -7.01 34.26 -30.19
N PRO A 244 -6.95 35.58 -29.95
CA PRO A 244 -7.73 36.55 -30.71
C PRO A 244 -7.29 36.58 -32.18
N LEU A 245 -8.24 36.85 -33.08
CA LEU A 245 -8.00 37.08 -34.51
C LEU A 245 -7.29 38.42 -34.78
#